data_AF-A0A1H2FFI8-F1
#
_entry.id   AF-A0A1H2FFI8-F1
#
_cell.length_a   1.000
_cell.length_b   1.000
_cell.length_c   1.000
_cell.angle_alpha   90.00
_cell.angle_beta   90.00
_cell.angle_gamma   90.00
#
_symmetry.space_group_name_H-M   'P 1'
#
loop_
_entity.id
_entity.type
_entity.pdbx_description
1 polymer ?
#
loop_
_entity_poly.entity_id
_entity_poly.type
_entity_poly.pdbx_seq_one_letter_code
_entity_poly.pdbx_strand_id
1 'polypeptide(L)'
;MLRRLLRMVLYVCLGVLPALVLSVLSLIFLTGGAGWNALLSLLAWLGTVGLILATACRPACTESRLRLIVTALLMLGLLAMSPLLMSTLLGVFGGDFSHLELSAVVSGPVIIALHYCWQVVRASSTGERRTLGLVAIVIVVSPGIGYLVRPSPPEAVVHARAQTGDVTLIVENSTDDGHPVMGLAYLGKVPYARIHYRDRTYIPLVDRRLLSFPREGRTSRYVIREHVQANAEHKRWPTRVVWTLRDEEADQLMAERELWQRSTSGWSTDTPRGWQGQHAAEFFRDVLKPLSNVAAPNELFAGWHMRTEPAVVSRPVSQEDMANKVTGCDAGVTLENMGSRVFLQSASPDWRFEPGLPIDHAVCQGDSVYVVSGVLSRTFLDQLSIEGDYVGRQKLDVMHESIERNPRFKYISHFSADADRLSMRMDFMSRFPSADSPAMPETALKIVLEAAR
;
A
#
# COMPACT_ATOMS: atom_id res chain seq x y z
N MET A 1 29.68 -10.10 -50.70
CA MET A 1 28.90 -8.88 -50.38
C MET A 1 27.65 -9.19 -49.55
N LEU A 2 26.81 -10.14 -49.97
CA LEU A 2 25.56 -10.56 -49.30
C LEU A 2 25.70 -10.88 -47.79
N ARG A 3 26.69 -11.68 -47.38
CA ARG A 3 26.94 -12.00 -45.95
C ARG A 3 27.27 -10.78 -45.09
N ARG A 4 27.85 -9.72 -45.68
CA ARG A 4 28.16 -8.48 -44.94
C ARG A 4 26.90 -7.66 -44.71
N LEU A 5 26.06 -7.57 -45.73
CA LEU A 5 24.80 -6.83 -45.70
C LEU A 5 23.80 -7.48 -44.75
N LEU A 6 23.67 -8.81 -44.79
CA LEU A 6 22.80 -9.56 -43.87
C LEU A 6 23.17 -9.36 -42.40
N ARG A 7 24.48 -9.40 -42.06
CA ARG A 7 24.94 -9.13 -40.69
C ARG A 7 24.56 -7.73 -40.23
N MET A 8 24.77 -6.73 -41.08
CA MET A 8 24.46 -5.34 -40.77
C MET A 8 22.96 -5.17 -40.51
N VAL A 9 22.11 -5.71 -41.38
CA VAL A 9 20.65 -5.68 -41.21
C VAL A 9 20.23 -6.34 -39.90
N LEU A 10 20.77 -7.53 -39.59
CA LEU A 10 20.45 -8.22 -38.34
C LEU A 10 20.88 -7.43 -37.09
N TYR A 11 22.09 -6.86 -37.09
CA TYR A 11 22.59 -6.08 -35.96
C TYR A 11 21.81 -4.78 -35.76
N VAL A 12 21.36 -4.14 -36.83
CA VAL A 12 20.56 -2.91 -36.76
C VAL A 12 19.14 -3.21 -36.31
N CYS A 13 18.46 -4.17 -36.97
CA CYS A 13 17.05 -4.46 -36.70
C CYS A 13 16.81 -5.18 -35.38
N LEU A 14 17.69 -6.12 -35.01
CA LEU A 14 17.52 -6.89 -33.77
C LEU A 14 18.32 -6.31 -32.61
N GLY A 15 19.36 -5.51 -32.87
CA GLY A 15 20.23 -4.95 -31.84
C GLY A 15 20.00 -3.47 -31.58
N VAL A 16 20.45 -2.63 -32.51
CA VAL A 16 20.53 -1.17 -32.32
C VAL A 16 19.15 -0.53 -32.18
N LEU A 17 18.20 -0.84 -33.07
CA LEU A 17 16.89 -0.21 -33.05
C LEU A 17 16.12 -0.49 -31.75
N PRO A 18 15.99 -1.74 -31.28
CA PRO A 18 15.32 -2.01 -30.01
C PRO A 18 16.07 -1.40 -28.81
N ALA A 19 17.42 -1.45 -28.80
CA ALA A 19 18.22 -0.86 -27.72
C ALA A 19 18.06 0.67 -27.63
N LEU A 20 17.92 1.35 -28.78
CA LEU A 20 17.66 2.78 -28.84
C LEU A 20 16.29 3.12 -28.22
N VAL A 21 15.24 2.38 -28.59
CA VAL A 21 13.89 2.55 -28.03
C VAL A 21 13.93 2.39 -26.50
N LEU A 22 14.58 1.34 -26.01
CA LEU A 22 14.73 1.06 -24.58
C LEU A 22 15.54 2.14 -23.85
N SER A 23 16.62 2.64 -24.47
CA SER A 23 17.45 3.71 -23.90
C SER A 23 16.70 5.04 -23.83
N VAL A 24 15.89 5.37 -24.83
CA VAL A 24 15.03 6.57 -24.81
C VAL A 24 13.94 6.43 -23.74
N LEU A 25 13.28 5.27 -23.66
CA LEU A 25 12.29 5.00 -22.61
C LEU A 25 12.91 5.12 -21.20
N SER A 26 14.18 4.73 -21.03
CA SER A 26 14.88 4.87 -19.75
C SER A 26 14.95 6.32 -19.24
N LEU A 27 14.92 7.32 -20.13
CA LEU A 27 14.94 8.74 -19.77
C LEU A 27 13.64 9.18 -19.08
N ILE A 28 12.51 8.57 -19.43
CA ILE A 28 11.19 8.87 -18.83
C ILE A 28 11.18 8.47 -17.35
N PHE A 29 11.93 7.41 -17.00
CA PHE A 29 12.02 6.89 -15.63
C PHE A 29 13.04 7.63 -14.73
N LEU A 30 13.70 8.67 -15.23
CA LEU A 30 14.65 9.49 -14.43
C LEU A 30 13.96 10.33 -13.33
N THR A 31 12.66 10.57 -13.46
CA THR A 31 11.89 11.47 -12.59
C THR A 31 11.62 10.93 -11.18
N GLY A 32 11.79 9.62 -10.94
CA GLY A 32 11.36 8.95 -9.70
C GLY A 32 12.43 8.58 -8.67
N GLY A 33 13.72 8.87 -8.90
CA GLY A 33 14.79 8.46 -7.97
C GLY A 33 16.20 8.70 -8.49
N ALA A 34 16.79 9.83 -8.11
CA ALA A 34 17.87 10.52 -8.83
C ALA A 34 19.24 9.81 -9.00
N GLY A 35 19.47 8.61 -8.44
CA GLY A 35 20.79 7.96 -8.51
C GLY A 35 20.81 6.67 -9.32
N TRP A 36 19.93 5.74 -8.97
CA TRP A 36 19.93 4.39 -9.58
C TRP A 36 19.37 4.41 -11.00
N ASN A 37 18.31 5.17 -11.24
CA ASN A 37 17.69 5.29 -12.56
C ASN A 37 18.63 6.03 -13.54
N ALA A 38 19.37 7.03 -13.05
CA ALA A 38 20.40 7.73 -13.82
C ALA A 38 21.55 6.80 -14.22
N LEU A 39 22.01 5.95 -13.29
CA LEU A 39 23.03 4.94 -13.56
C LEU A 39 22.53 3.92 -14.60
N LEU A 40 21.34 3.36 -14.43
CA LEU A 40 20.77 2.39 -15.38
C LEU A 40 20.58 3.01 -16.78
N SER A 41 20.13 4.26 -16.85
CA SER A 41 19.99 4.99 -18.11
C SER A 41 21.35 5.19 -18.79
N LEU A 42 22.38 5.64 -18.04
CA LEU A 42 23.74 5.77 -18.56
C LEU A 42 24.27 4.43 -19.11
N LEU A 43 24.08 3.34 -18.36
CA LEU A 43 24.51 2.00 -18.78
C LEU A 43 23.78 1.51 -20.05
N ALA A 44 22.47 1.81 -20.18
CA ALA A 44 21.70 1.49 -21.37
C ALA A 44 22.20 2.26 -22.61
N TRP A 45 22.50 3.55 -22.45
CA TRP A 45 23.09 4.37 -23.51
C TRP A 45 24.48 3.89 -23.92
N LEU A 46 25.35 3.54 -22.95
CA LEU A 46 26.66 2.96 -23.23
C LEU A 46 26.54 1.60 -23.95
N GLY A 47 25.57 0.77 -23.57
CA GLY A 47 25.22 -0.47 -24.27
C GLY A 47 24.81 -0.26 -25.71
N THR A 48 23.99 0.76 -25.97
CA THR A 48 23.53 1.12 -27.33
C THR A 48 24.69 1.60 -28.20
N VAL A 49 25.59 2.42 -27.66
CA VAL A 49 26.83 2.81 -28.35
C VAL A 49 27.68 1.58 -28.67
N GLY A 50 27.80 0.64 -27.73
CA GLY A 50 28.46 -0.65 -27.95
C GLY A 50 27.86 -1.44 -29.12
N LEU A 51 26.53 -1.49 -29.23
CA LEU A 51 25.83 -2.15 -30.34
C LEU A 51 26.06 -1.45 -31.68
N ILE A 52 26.04 -0.11 -31.71
CA ILE A 52 26.36 0.67 -32.92
C ILE A 52 27.79 0.34 -33.39
N LEU A 53 28.77 0.38 -32.48
CA LEU A 53 30.15 0.03 -32.81
C LEU A 53 30.28 -1.44 -33.25
N ALA A 54 29.53 -2.36 -32.65
CA ALA A 54 29.53 -3.78 -33.03
C ALA A 54 29.01 -4.03 -34.46
N THR A 55 28.19 -3.12 -35.00
CA THR A 55 27.74 -3.17 -36.40
C THR A 55 28.87 -2.85 -37.38
N ALA A 56 29.72 -1.88 -37.03
CA ALA A 56 30.83 -1.39 -37.87
C ALA A 56 32.12 -2.20 -37.68
N CYS A 57 32.41 -2.64 -36.45
CA CYS A 57 33.68 -3.26 -36.07
C CYS A 57 33.58 -4.78 -36.04
N ARG A 58 34.26 -5.48 -36.96
CA ARG A 58 34.26 -6.94 -36.98
C ARG A 58 35.33 -7.52 -36.05
N PRO A 59 34.99 -8.46 -35.15
CA PRO A 59 35.94 -9.04 -34.20
C PRO A 59 37.20 -9.66 -34.81
N ALA A 60 37.13 -10.12 -36.07
CA ALA A 60 38.27 -10.74 -36.77
C ALA A 60 39.21 -9.74 -37.46
N CYS A 61 38.78 -8.48 -37.66
CA CYS A 61 39.52 -7.48 -38.44
C CYS A 61 39.81 -6.21 -37.64
N THR A 62 39.54 -6.23 -36.34
CA THR A 62 39.61 -5.07 -35.46
C THR A 62 40.72 -5.26 -34.44
N GLU A 63 41.44 -4.18 -34.14
CA GLU A 63 42.50 -4.17 -33.15
C GLU A 63 42.01 -4.61 -31.76
N SER A 64 42.91 -5.21 -30.99
CA SER A 64 42.66 -5.72 -29.64
C SER A 64 41.96 -4.71 -28.71
N ARG A 65 42.44 -3.47 -28.68
CA ARG A 65 41.91 -2.40 -27.82
C ARG A 65 40.47 -2.07 -28.15
N LEU A 66 40.14 -1.92 -29.43
CA LEU A 66 38.79 -1.60 -29.86
C LEU A 66 37.82 -2.75 -29.59
N ARG A 67 38.26 -4.01 -29.75
CA ARG A 67 37.46 -5.19 -29.34
C ARG A 67 37.14 -5.18 -27.85
N LEU A 68 38.10 -4.80 -27.01
CA LEU A 68 37.90 -4.69 -25.57
C LEU A 68 36.91 -3.58 -25.20
N ILE A 69 37.03 -2.40 -25.82
CA ILE A 69 36.11 -1.27 -25.61
C ILE A 69 34.67 -1.66 -25.99
N VAL A 70 34.48 -2.23 -27.19
CA VAL A 70 33.15 -2.64 -27.65
C VAL A 70 32.56 -3.71 -26.72
N THR A 71 33.38 -4.68 -26.30
CA THR A 71 32.92 -5.72 -25.37
C THR A 71 32.54 -5.14 -24.01
N ALA A 72 33.32 -4.20 -23.46
CA ALA A 72 33.00 -3.54 -22.19
C ALA A 72 31.67 -2.77 -22.27
N LEU A 73 31.46 -1.99 -23.33
CA LEU A 73 30.21 -1.26 -23.57
C LEU A 73 29.01 -2.21 -23.65
N LEU A 74 29.14 -3.32 -24.40
CA LEU A 74 28.09 -4.33 -24.52
C LEU A 74 27.78 -4.99 -23.16
N MET A 75 28.80 -5.31 -22.36
CA MET A 75 28.61 -5.89 -21.03
C MET A 75 27.90 -4.92 -20.06
N LEU A 76 28.19 -3.62 -20.12
CA LEU A 76 27.47 -2.60 -19.36
C LEU A 76 25.99 -2.52 -19.78
N GLY A 77 25.71 -2.60 -21.08
CA GLY A 77 24.35 -2.68 -21.60
C GLY A 77 23.60 -3.93 -21.15
N LEU A 78 24.24 -5.10 -21.21
CA LEU A 78 23.69 -6.37 -20.73
C LEU A 78 23.36 -6.31 -19.23
N LEU A 79 24.20 -5.66 -18.43
CA LEU A 79 23.95 -5.46 -17.01
C LEU A 79 22.69 -4.60 -16.78
N ALA A 80 22.53 -3.50 -17.52
CA ALA A 80 21.34 -2.65 -17.43
C ALA A 80 20.06 -3.40 -17.82
N MET A 81 20.14 -4.31 -18.79
CA MET A 81 19.01 -5.09 -19.30
C MET A 81 18.69 -6.34 -18.47
N SER A 82 19.58 -6.75 -17.55
CA SER A 82 19.42 -7.98 -16.77
C SER A 82 18.15 -8.05 -15.93
N PRO A 83 17.65 -6.98 -15.26
CA PRO A 83 16.42 -7.07 -14.47
C PRO A 83 15.19 -7.25 -15.36
N LEU A 84 15.15 -6.58 -16.51
CA LEU A 84 14.09 -6.73 -17.51
C LEU A 84 14.08 -8.15 -18.06
N LEU A 85 15.25 -8.68 -18.45
CA LEU A 85 15.38 -10.05 -18.94
C LEU A 85 14.92 -11.07 -17.87
N MET A 86 15.31 -10.87 -16.62
CA MET A 86 14.94 -11.78 -15.53
C MET A 86 13.45 -11.70 -15.20
N SER A 87 12.84 -10.50 -15.29
CA SER A 87 11.39 -10.34 -15.13
C SER A 87 10.60 -11.03 -16.24
N THR A 88 11.10 -11.01 -17.49
CA THR A 88 10.50 -11.73 -18.62
C THR A 88 10.68 -13.25 -18.51
N LEU A 89 11.81 -13.73 -17.98
CA LEU A 89 12.10 -15.16 -17.82
C LEU A 89 11.36 -15.78 -16.63
N LEU A 90 11.18 -15.04 -15.53
CA LEU A 90 10.54 -15.52 -14.30
C LEU A 90 9.02 -15.29 -14.25
N GLY A 91 8.41 -14.69 -15.29
CA GLY A 91 6.96 -14.50 -15.37
C GLY A 91 6.36 -13.57 -14.30
N VAL A 92 7.18 -12.71 -13.69
CA VAL A 92 6.78 -11.85 -12.54
C VAL A 92 5.71 -10.80 -12.92
N PHE A 93 5.55 -10.51 -14.21
CA PHE A 93 4.47 -9.65 -14.73
C PHE A 93 3.19 -10.41 -15.11
N GLY A 94 2.99 -11.62 -14.59
CA GLY A 94 1.90 -12.50 -15.00
C GLY A 94 2.38 -13.36 -16.16
N GLY A 95 2.49 -14.67 -15.92
CA GLY A 95 3.05 -15.68 -16.82
C GLY A 95 2.24 -15.96 -18.09
N ASP A 96 1.79 -14.93 -18.82
CA ASP A 96 1.33 -15.09 -20.19
C ASP A 96 2.39 -14.59 -21.16
N PHE A 97 2.76 -15.43 -22.12
CA PHE A 97 3.53 -15.07 -23.33
C PHE A 97 2.77 -14.10 -24.26
N SER A 98 1.70 -13.45 -23.78
CA SER A 98 0.84 -12.51 -24.51
C SER A 98 1.57 -11.23 -24.94
N HIS A 99 2.73 -10.93 -24.36
CA HIS A 99 3.61 -9.83 -24.77
C HIS A 99 4.88 -10.32 -25.50
N LEU A 100 4.70 -11.19 -26.51
CA LEU A 100 5.75 -11.62 -27.45
C LEU A 100 6.57 -10.44 -28.00
N GLU A 101 5.91 -9.31 -28.25
CA GLU A 101 6.55 -8.09 -28.76
C GLU A 101 7.56 -7.49 -27.76
N LEU A 102 7.19 -7.41 -26.48
CA LEU A 102 8.08 -6.87 -25.43
C LEU A 102 9.27 -7.81 -25.20
N SER A 103 9.02 -9.13 -25.24
CA SER A 103 10.07 -10.15 -25.16
C SER A 103 11.05 -10.05 -26.34
N ALA A 104 10.55 -9.82 -27.57
CA ALA A 104 11.38 -9.64 -28.75
C ALA A 104 12.25 -8.35 -28.68
N VAL A 105 11.66 -7.25 -28.20
CA VAL A 105 12.36 -5.96 -28.02
C VAL A 105 13.48 -6.05 -26.99
N VAL A 106 13.29 -6.81 -25.91
CA VAL A 106 14.31 -7.01 -24.86
C VAL A 106 15.36 -8.05 -25.25
N SER A 107 14.94 -9.17 -25.86
CA SER A 107 15.85 -10.29 -26.18
C SER A 107 16.76 -10.02 -27.37
N GLY A 108 16.32 -9.25 -28.37
CA GLY A 108 17.12 -8.93 -29.56
C GLY A 108 18.50 -8.32 -29.24
N PRO A 109 18.56 -7.17 -28.52
CA PRO A 109 19.81 -6.54 -28.12
C PRO A 109 20.73 -7.47 -27.32
N VAL A 110 20.14 -8.27 -26.43
CA VAL A 110 20.86 -9.24 -25.60
C VAL A 110 21.53 -10.30 -26.47
N ILE A 111 20.79 -10.90 -27.41
CA ILE A 111 21.30 -11.94 -28.30
C ILE A 111 22.43 -11.38 -29.19
N ILE A 112 22.26 -10.18 -29.75
CA ILE A 112 23.29 -9.55 -30.60
C ILE A 112 24.55 -9.22 -29.79
N ALA A 113 24.40 -8.69 -28.58
CA ALA A 113 25.52 -8.39 -27.70
C ALA A 113 26.30 -9.67 -27.33
N LEU A 114 25.60 -10.73 -26.89
CA LEU A 114 26.21 -12.02 -26.56
C LEU A 114 26.89 -12.66 -27.78
N HIS A 115 26.25 -12.60 -28.95
CA HIS A 115 26.82 -13.10 -30.19
C HIS A 115 28.12 -12.36 -30.57
N TYR A 116 28.18 -11.05 -30.36
CA TYR A 116 29.40 -10.28 -30.58
C TYR A 116 30.50 -10.66 -29.59
N CYS A 117 30.19 -10.71 -28.29
CA CYS A 117 31.12 -11.12 -27.24
C CYS A 117 31.69 -12.52 -27.53
N TRP A 118 30.86 -13.46 -27.96
CA TRP A 118 31.28 -14.80 -28.38
C TRP A 118 32.29 -14.76 -29.54
N GLN A 119 32.02 -13.95 -30.57
CA GLN A 119 32.95 -13.78 -31.69
C GLN A 119 34.29 -13.19 -31.25
N VAL A 120 34.29 -12.23 -30.32
CA VAL A 120 35.51 -11.64 -29.75
C VAL A 120 36.32 -12.69 -29.02
N VAL A 121 35.71 -13.50 -28.13
CA VAL A 121 36.40 -14.58 -27.41
C VAL A 121 37.09 -15.55 -28.40
N ARG A 122 36.40 -15.94 -29.48
CA ARG A 122 36.97 -16.83 -30.50
C ARG A 122 38.15 -16.20 -31.25
N ALA A 123 38.07 -14.91 -31.56
CA ALA A 123 39.11 -14.17 -32.28
C ALA A 123 40.26 -13.68 -31.40
N SER A 124 40.15 -13.81 -30.08
CA SER A 124 41.14 -13.31 -29.12
C SER A 124 42.18 -14.34 -28.70
N SER A 125 43.39 -13.85 -28.43
CA SER A 125 44.48 -14.65 -27.87
C SER A 125 44.24 -15.00 -26.40
N THR A 126 45.01 -15.95 -25.85
CA THR A 126 44.89 -16.35 -24.44
C THR A 126 45.08 -15.19 -23.46
N GLY A 127 46.02 -14.27 -23.75
CA GLY A 127 46.23 -13.07 -22.93
C GLY A 127 45.04 -12.12 -22.97
N GLU A 128 44.47 -11.88 -24.15
CA GLU A 128 43.29 -11.02 -24.33
C GLU A 128 42.04 -11.60 -23.63
N ARG A 129 41.86 -12.93 -23.70
CA ARG A 129 40.76 -13.62 -23.00
C ARG A 129 40.83 -13.45 -21.49
N ARG A 130 42.04 -13.45 -20.90
CA ARG A 130 42.23 -13.18 -19.46
C ARG A 130 41.79 -11.76 -19.11
N THR A 131 42.20 -10.77 -19.91
CA THR A 131 41.81 -9.37 -19.70
C THR A 131 40.29 -9.18 -19.83
N LEU A 132 39.67 -9.79 -20.85
CA LEU A 132 38.22 -9.77 -21.03
C LEU A 132 37.49 -10.43 -19.85
N GLY A 133 38.01 -11.56 -19.35
CA GLY A 133 37.48 -12.23 -18.16
C GLY A 133 37.53 -11.33 -16.92
N LEU A 134 38.64 -10.62 -16.70
CA LEU A 134 38.79 -9.70 -15.58
C LEU A 134 37.84 -8.51 -15.69
N VAL A 135 37.70 -7.91 -16.88
CA VAL A 135 36.73 -6.82 -17.12
C VAL A 135 35.30 -7.30 -16.87
N ALA A 136 34.94 -8.51 -17.32
CA ALA A 136 33.62 -9.08 -17.07
C ALA A 136 33.37 -9.29 -15.57
N ILE A 137 34.35 -9.82 -14.83
CA ILE A 137 34.27 -9.97 -13.37
C ILE A 137 34.05 -8.60 -12.71
N VAL A 138 34.83 -7.57 -13.05
CA VAL A 138 34.68 -6.23 -12.47
C VAL A 138 33.29 -5.65 -12.74
N ILE A 139 32.78 -5.76 -13.97
CA ILE A 139 31.46 -5.24 -14.36
C ILE A 139 30.33 -5.96 -13.61
N VAL A 140 30.43 -7.28 -13.42
CA VAL A 140 29.40 -8.09 -12.74
C VAL A 140 29.48 -7.94 -11.21
N VAL A 141 30.69 -7.88 -10.65
CA VAL A 141 30.93 -7.88 -9.21
C VAL A 141 30.74 -6.48 -8.61
N SER A 142 31.04 -5.40 -9.32
CA SER A 142 30.91 -4.02 -8.78
C SER A 142 29.48 -3.68 -8.30
N PRO A 143 28.41 -4.01 -9.05
CA PRO A 143 27.03 -3.86 -8.57
C PRO A 143 26.73 -4.74 -7.35
N GLY A 144 27.27 -5.97 -7.32
CA GLY A 144 27.13 -6.90 -6.21
C GLY A 144 27.79 -6.39 -4.93
N ILE A 145 29.02 -5.87 -5.01
CA ILE A 145 29.71 -5.21 -3.90
C ILE A 145 28.93 -3.97 -3.46
N GLY A 146 28.41 -3.16 -4.39
CA GLY A 146 27.56 -2.00 -4.06
C GLY A 146 26.21 -2.37 -3.43
N TYR A 147 25.79 -3.64 -3.49
CA TYR A 147 24.66 -4.18 -2.75
C TYR A 147 25.08 -4.73 -1.38
N LEU A 148 26.20 -5.46 -1.33
CA LEU A 148 26.73 -6.10 -0.11
C LEU A 148 27.34 -5.12 0.89
N VAL A 149 27.89 -3.99 0.43
CA VAL A 149 28.51 -2.95 1.29
C VAL A 149 27.49 -1.85 1.62
N ARG A 150 26.19 -2.11 1.46
CA ARG A 150 25.16 -1.16 1.92
C ARG A 150 25.12 -1.20 3.44
N PRO A 151 25.22 -0.04 4.10
CA PRO A 151 25.11 0.01 5.55
C PRO A 151 23.67 -0.33 5.92
N SER A 152 23.52 -1.27 6.85
CA SER A 152 22.24 -1.67 7.43
C SER A 152 22.10 -1.08 8.82
N PRO A 153 20.88 -0.73 9.26
CA PRO A 153 20.63 -0.36 10.64
C PRO A 153 20.94 -1.56 11.56
N PRO A 154 21.15 -1.30 12.86
CA PRO A 154 21.26 -2.38 13.85
C PRO A 154 20.11 -3.38 13.75
N GLU A 155 20.41 -4.66 13.99
CA GLU A 155 19.38 -5.69 14.08
C GLU A 155 18.36 -5.36 15.17
N ALA A 156 17.11 -5.78 14.97
CA ALA A 156 16.07 -5.61 15.99
C ALA A 156 16.43 -6.42 17.24
N VAL A 157 16.45 -5.77 18.40
CA VAL A 157 16.82 -6.37 19.67
C VAL A 157 15.57 -6.60 20.50
N VAL A 158 15.37 -7.84 20.96
CA VAL A 158 14.28 -8.22 21.87
C VAL A 158 14.90 -8.77 23.14
N HIS A 159 14.78 -8.01 24.23
CA HIS A 159 15.29 -8.36 25.56
C HIS A 159 14.28 -9.19 26.36
N ALA A 160 12.99 -8.87 26.24
CA ALA A 160 11.91 -9.50 27.01
C ALA A 160 10.62 -9.58 26.19
N ARG A 161 9.72 -10.47 26.59
CA ARG A 161 8.37 -10.60 26.01
C ARG A 161 7.33 -10.65 27.12
N ALA A 162 6.15 -10.10 26.86
CA ALA A 162 5.05 -10.09 27.81
C ALA A 162 3.69 -10.23 27.13
N GLN A 163 2.65 -10.32 27.95
CA GLN A 163 1.26 -10.22 27.50
C GLN A 163 0.61 -8.97 28.10
N THR A 164 -0.26 -8.30 27.34
CA THR A 164 -1.05 -7.16 27.83
C THR A 164 -2.40 -7.03 27.16
N GLY A 165 -3.30 -6.30 27.82
CA GLY A 165 -4.53 -5.77 27.24
C GLY A 165 -4.36 -4.33 26.75
N ASP A 166 -3.47 -3.55 27.36
CA ASP A 166 -3.33 -2.12 27.10
C ASP A 166 -1.89 -1.70 26.78
N VAL A 167 -1.77 -0.71 25.89
CA VAL A 167 -0.50 -0.11 25.49
C VAL A 167 -0.63 1.41 25.35
N THR A 168 0.45 2.13 25.60
CA THR A 168 0.54 3.57 25.32
C THR A 168 1.52 3.83 24.19
N LEU A 169 1.12 4.64 23.22
CA LEU A 169 1.91 5.04 22.07
C LEU A 169 2.36 6.50 22.24
N ILE A 170 3.65 6.75 22.04
CA ILE A 170 4.24 8.08 22.07
C ILE A 170 5.04 8.27 20.79
N VAL A 171 4.86 9.42 20.13
CA VAL A 171 5.64 9.79 18.94
C VAL A 171 6.39 11.06 19.28
N GLU A 172 7.71 11.00 19.24
CA GLU A 172 8.60 12.10 19.56
C GLU A 172 9.20 12.68 18.28
N ASN A 173 9.38 14.01 18.26
CA ASN A 173 10.03 14.74 17.17
C ASN A 173 9.37 14.60 15.78
N SER A 174 8.06 14.31 15.74
CA SER A 174 7.28 14.42 14.50
C SER A 174 7.15 15.89 14.10
N THR A 175 7.74 16.29 12.98
CA THR A 175 7.87 17.71 12.61
C THR A 175 6.64 18.35 11.96
N ASP A 176 5.59 17.63 11.53
CA ASP A 176 4.37 18.29 11.03
C ASP A 176 3.18 17.32 10.80
N ASP A 177 1.97 17.89 10.89
CA ASP A 177 0.69 17.32 10.47
C ASP A 177 0.73 16.88 9.00
N GLY A 178 1.00 15.61 8.75
CA GLY A 178 0.97 15.07 7.38
C GLY A 178 1.95 13.94 7.12
N HIS A 179 2.92 13.72 8.00
CA HIS A 179 3.65 12.45 8.01
C HIS A 179 2.79 11.41 8.74
N PRO A 180 2.32 10.35 8.05
CA PRO A 180 1.49 9.35 8.70
C PRO A 180 2.33 8.71 9.78
N VAL A 181 1.96 8.93 11.04
CA VAL A 181 2.45 8.16 12.19
C VAL A 181 2.26 6.70 11.83
N MET A 182 3.36 6.07 11.40
CA MET A 182 3.29 4.84 10.62
C MET A 182 2.72 3.71 11.46
N GLY A 183 3.00 3.73 12.77
CA GLY A 183 2.49 2.78 13.73
C GLY A 183 0.98 2.86 13.96
N LEU A 184 0.34 4.04 13.98
CA LEU A 184 -1.01 4.15 14.56
C LEU A 184 -2.12 3.43 13.80
N ALA A 185 -2.14 3.61 12.48
CA ALA A 185 -3.14 2.99 11.63
C ALA A 185 -3.04 1.45 11.61
N TYR A 186 -1.89 0.90 12.03
CA TYR A 186 -1.63 -0.53 12.04
C TYR A 186 -1.62 -1.14 13.44
N LEU A 187 -1.23 -0.38 14.45
CA LEU A 187 -1.38 -0.75 15.86
C LEU A 187 -2.87 -0.80 16.23
N GLY A 188 -3.71 0.06 15.66
CA GLY A 188 -5.18 -0.08 15.73
C GLY A 188 -5.73 -1.36 15.09
N LYS A 189 -4.91 -2.15 14.38
CA LYS A 189 -5.27 -3.47 13.84
C LYS A 189 -4.75 -4.62 14.70
N VAL A 190 -3.96 -4.32 15.74
CA VAL A 190 -3.48 -5.32 16.70
C VAL A 190 -4.55 -5.43 17.80
N PRO A 191 -4.95 -6.64 18.22
CA PRO A 191 -6.07 -6.86 19.11
C PRO A 191 -5.76 -6.53 20.59
N TYR A 192 -5.18 -5.36 20.86
CA TYR A 192 -5.12 -4.80 22.21
C TYR A 192 -6.51 -4.31 22.61
N ALA A 193 -6.86 -4.46 23.89
CA ALA A 193 -8.11 -3.95 24.44
C ALA A 193 -8.14 -2.42 24.49
N ARG A 194 -7.00 -1.78 24.78
CA ARG A 194 -6.88 -0.31 24.81
C ARG A 194 -5.55 0.17 24.25
N ILE A 195 -5.59 1.21 23.46
CA ILE A 195 -4.41 1.88 22.89
C ILE A 195 -4.50 3.35 23.25
N HIS A 196 -3.65 3.83 24.15
CA HIS A 196 -3.60 5.25 24.49
C HIS A 196 -2.67 5.96 23.50
N TYR A 197 -3.15 7.02 22.88
CA TYR A 197 -2.34 7.84 21.99
C TYR A 197 -2.80 9.29 22.01
N ARG A 198 -1.84 10.20 22.17
CA ARG A 198 -2.09 11.63 22.37
C ARG A 198 -3.13 11.85 23.49
N ASP A 199 -4.22 12.50 23.16
CA ASP A 199 -5.34 12.91 23.99
C ASP A 199 -6.48 11.88 24.03
N ARG A 200 -6.34 10.72 23.35
CA ARG A 200 -7.41 9.72 23.26
C ARG A 200 -6.99 8.31 23.65
N THR A 201 -7.98 7.52 24.06
CA THR A 201 -7.91 6.07 24.21
C THR A 201 -8.70 5.44 23.08
N TYR A 202 -8.05 4.58 22.30
CA TYR A 202 -8.65 3.85 21.20
C TYR A 202 -8.95 2.41 21.63
N ILE A 203 -10.13 1.92 21.26
CA ILE A 203 -10.61 0.57 21.49
C ILE A 203 -10.82 -0.08 20.11
N PRO A 204 -9.87 -0.92 19.66
CA PRO A 204 -10.03 -1.69 18.43
C PRO A 204 -11.22 -2.64 18.54
N LEU A 205 -12.04 -2.66 17.50
CA LEU A 205 -13.16 -3.59 17.32
C LEU A 205 -12.85 -4.55 16.15
N VAL A 206 -13.63 -5.63 16.03
CA VAL A 206 -13.49 -6.59 14.90
C VAL A 206 -13.67 -5.87 13.56
N ASP A 207 -13.04 -6.37 12.49
CA ASP A 207 -13.10 -5.80 11.13
C ASP A 207 -12.55 -4.37 11.00
N ARG A 208 -11.50 -4.04 11.76
CA ARG A 208 -10.77 -2.75 11.68
C ARG A 208 -11.62 -1.53 12.07
N ARG A 209 -12.71 -1.74 12.79
CA ARG A 209 -13.50 -0.67 13.40
C ARG A 209 -12.78 -0.15 14.64
N LEU A 210 -13.00 1.11 14.98
CA LEU A 210 -12.32 1.77 16.08
C LEU A 210 -13.28 2.66 16.83
N LEU A 211 -13.31 2.52 18.13
CA LEU A 211 -13.98 3.45 19.03
C LEU A 211 -12.91 4.25 19.78
N SER A 212 -13.16 5.52 20.08
CA SER A 212 -12.22 6.30 20.87
C SER A 212 -12.86 7.34 21.77
N PHE A 213 -12.25 7.55 22.93
CA PHE A 213 -12.70 8.47 23.98
C PHE A 213 -11.54 9.38 24.40
N PRO A 214 -11.81 10.54 25.02
CA PRO A 214 -10.80 11.31 25.74
C PRO A 214 -9.99 10.43 26.69
N ARG A 215 -8.69 10.66 26.74
CA ARG A 215 -7.78 9.88 27.58
C ARG A 215 -7.93 10.29 29.04
N GLU A 216 -8.10 9.30 29.91
CA GLU A 216 -8.18 9.47 31.38
C GLU A 216 -6.82 9.75 32.07
N GLY A 217 -5.83 10.28 31.33
CA GLY A 217 -4.52 10.68 31.85
C GLY A 217 -3.55 9.55 32.25
N ARG A 218 -4.00 8.31 32.44
CA ARG A 218 -3.10 7.19 32.81
C ARG A 218 -2.28 6.70 31.61
N THR A 219 -1.03 6.34 31.85
CA THR A 219 -0.18 5.56 30.93
C THR A 219 -0.34 4.08 31.27
N SER A 220 -0.36 3.24 30.24
CA SER A 220 -0.21 1.79 30.39
C SER A 220 1.16 1.46 30.98
N ARG A 221 1.26 0.28 31.60
CA ARG A 221 2.55 -0.30 32.00
C ARG A 221 3.53 -0.36 30.83
N TYR A 222 3.04 -0.73 29.65
CA TYR A 222 3.86 -0.89 28.47
C TYR A 222 3.73 0.33 27.54
N VAL A 223 4.87 0.98 27.29
CA VAL A 223 4.96 2.18 26.47
C VAL A 223 5.80 1.92 25.23
N ILE A 224 5.19 2.16 24.07
CA ILE A 224 5.84 2.13 22.77
C ILE A 224 6.18 3.56 22.36
N ARG A 225 7.46 3.83 22.09
CA ARG A 225 7.91 5.14 21.59
C ARG A 225 8.44 5.02 20.18
N GLU A 226 8.01 5.92 19.31
CA GLU A 226 8.60 6.17 17.99
C GLU A 226 9.35 7.50 18.04
N HIS A 227 10.67 7.44 17.86
CA HIS A 227 11.53 8.61 17.87
C HIS A 227 12.09 8.85 16.46
N VAL A 228 11.75 9.98 15.87
CA VAL A 228 12.21 10.36 14.53
C VAL A 228 13.29 11.43 14.64
N GLN A 229 14.48 11.15 14.10
CA GLN A 229 15.61 12.05 14.21
C GLN A 229 16.43 12.12 12.91
N ALA A 230 17.23 13.17 12.77
CA ALA A 230 18.19 13.27 11.69
C ALA A 230 19.29 12.21 11.87
N ASN A 231 19.65 11.53 10.78
CA ASN A 231 20.74 10.57 10.77
C ASN A 231 22.06 11.28 10.43
N ALA A 232 22.79 11.71 11.46
CA ALA A 232 24.07 12.41 11.30
C ALA A 232 25.15 11.53 10.64
N GLU A 233 25.05 10.22 10.81
CA GLU A 233 26.05 9.25 10.35
C GLU A 233 25.90 8.91 8.87
N HIS A 234 24.69 9.07 8.31
CA HIS A 234 24.40 8.68 6.92
C HIS A 234 23.64 9.73 6.10
N LYS A 235 24.38 10.47 5.26
CA LYS A 235 23.81 11.43 4.28
C LYS A 235 22.82 10.81 3.28
N ARG A 236 22.98 9.53 2.94
CA ARG A 236 22.09 8.81 2.00
C ARG A 236 20.74 8.46 2.63
N TRP A 237 20.73 8.28 3.95
CA TRP A 237 19.56 7.91 4.74
C TRP A 237 19.35 8.98 5.81
N PRO A 238 18.92 10.18 5.41
CA PRO A 238 18.92 11.37 6.28
C PRO A 238 18.04 11.25 7.53
N THR A 239 17.13 10.28 7.58
CA THR A 239 16.20 10.08 8.68
C THR A 239 16.46 8.75 9.37
N ARG A 240 16.53 8.77 10.70
CA ARG A 240 16.64 7.61 11.59
C ARG A 240 15.35 7.54 12.41
N VAL A 241 14.69 6.39 12.39
CA VAL A 241 13.48 6.10 13.16
C VAL A 241 13.82 5.01 14.15
N VAL A 242 13.65 5.30 15.44
CA VAL A 242 13.92 4.34 16.52
C VAL A 242 12.60 4.01 17.21
N TRP A 243 12.29 2.73 17.23
CA TRP A 243 11.15 2.15 17.91
C TRP A 243 11.62 1.51 19.20
N THR A 244 11.05 1.91 20.32
CA THR A 244 11.35 1.29 21.63
C THR A 244 10.07 0.84 22.30
N LEU A 245 10.16 -0.26 23.04
CA LEU A 245 9.12 -0.74 23.93
C LEU A 245 9.72 -0.86 25.33
N ARG A 246 9.13 -0.18 26.30
CA ARG A 246 9.54 -0.23 27.70
C ARG A 246 8.39 -0.72 28.59
N ASP A 247 8.77 -1.48 29.60
CA ASP A 247 7.95 -1.72 30.79
C ASP A 247 8.26 -0.59 31.78
N GLU A 248 7.34 0.36 31.93
CA GLU A 248 7.53 1.53 32.80
C GLU A 248 7.48 1.15 34.29
N GLU A 249 6.80 0.07 34.66
CA GLU A 249 6.73 -0.38 36.05
C GLU A 249 8.07 -0.99 36.49
N ALA A 250 8.70 -1.75 35.60
CA ALA A 250 10.00 -2.37 35.83
C ALA A 250 11.19 -1.49 35.40
N ASP A 251 10.94 -0.31 34.84
CA ASP A 251 11.91 0.58 34.15
C ASP A 251 12.79 -0.15 33.12
N GLN A 252 12.24 -1.20 32.48
CA GLN A 252 12.99 -2.12 31.63
C GLN A 252 12.76 -1.86 30.14
N LEU A 253 13.83 -1.77 29.36
CA LEU A 253 13.75 -1.84 27.89
C LEU A 253 13.46 -3.29 27.48
N MET A 254 12.32 -3.50 26.82
CA MET A 254 11.90 -4.83 26.37
C MET A 254 12.34 -5.11 24.93
N ALA A 255 12.24 -4.11 24.05
CA ALA A 255 12.65 -4.24 22.67
C ALA A 255 13.00 -2.90 22.05
N GLU A 256 13.92 -2.93 21.10
CA GLU A 256 14.35 -1.78 20.32
C GLU A 256 14.53 -2.19 18.86
N ARG A 257 14.13 -1.31 17.95
CA ARG A 257 14.37 -1.48 16.53
C ARG A 257 14.67 -0.15 15.89
N GLU A 258 15.75 -0.12 15.12
CA GLU A 258 16.15 1.05 14.35
C GLU A 258 15.90 0.85 12.86
N LEU A 259 15.46 1.91 12.20
CA LEU A 259 15.21 1.96 10.77
C LEU A 259 15.78 3.24 10.18
N TRP A 260 16.30 3.15 8.96
CA TRP A 260 16.78 4.32 8.24
C TRP A 260 15.93 4.60 7.00
N GLN A 261 15.57 5.87 6.84
CA GLN A 261 14.65 6.34 5.83
C GLN A 261 15.29 7.44 4.97
N ARG A 262 15.02 7.37 3.67
CA ARG A 262 15.36 8.41 2.68
C ARG A 262 14.13 9.07 2.10
N SER A 263 13.03 8.35 1.99
CA SER A 263 11.73 8.84 1.51
C SER A 263 10.61 7.96 2.07
N THR A 264 9.35 8.28 1.77
CA THR A 264 8.18 7.49 2.21
C THR A 264 8.26 6.00 1.85
N SER A 265 8.84 5.67 0.69
CA SER A 265 9.04 4.29 0.22
C SER A 265 10.50 3.82 0.22
N GLY A 266 11.45 4.73 0.47
CA GLY A 266 12.88 4.44 0.46
C GLY A 266 13.40 4.14 1.85
N TRP A 267 13.63 2.85 2.12
CA TRP A 267 14.12 2.33 3.41
C TRP A 267 15.42 1.50 3.24
N SER A 268 16.20 1.39 4.31
CA SER A 268 17.41 0.55 4.37
C SER A 268 17.14 -0.94 4.09
N THR A 269 18.19 -1.70 3.77
CA THR A 269 18.10 -3.10 3.30
C THR A 269 17.54 -4.09 4.31
N ASP A 270 17.79 -3.87 5.61
CA ASP A 270 17.29 -4.73 6.69
C ASP A 270 15.87 -4.36 7.12
N THR A 271 15.28 -3.38 6.44
CA THR A 271 13.88 -3.04 6.58
C THR A 271 13.04 -4.03 5.75
N PRO A 272 12.10 -4.77 6.36
CA PRO A 272 11.24 -5.70 5.65
C PRO A 272 10.51 -5.00 4.49
N ARG A 273 10.43 -5.67 3.34
CA ARG A 273 9.66 -5.16 2.19
C ARG A 273 8.18 -5.05 2.59
N GLY A 274 7.53 -3.96 2.20
CA GLY A 274 6.11 -3.72 2.49
C GLY A 274 5.86 -2.44 3.28
N TRP A 275 4.67 -2.34 3.85
CA TRP A 275 4.25 -1.15 4.58
C TRP A 275 4.86 -1.13 5.99
N GLN A 276 5.70 -0.14 6.31
CA GLN A 276 6.46 -0.16 7.57
C GLN A 276 5.57 -0.09 8.82
N GLY A 277 4.39 0.49 8.73
CA GLY A 277 3.43 0.50 9.82
C GLY A 277 2.95 -0.90 10.18
N GLN A 278 2.81 -1.77 9.19
CA GLN A 278 2.45 -3.17 9.41
C GLN A 278 3.60 -3.91 10.10
N HIS A 279 4.83 -3.70 9.64
CA HIS A 279 6.02 -4.32 10.24
C HIS A 279 6.28 -3.84 11.67
N ALA A 280 5.98 -2.57 11.97
CA ALA A 280 6.00 -2.04 13.33
C ALA A 280 4.99 -2.78 14.22
N ALA A 281 3.75 -2.88 13.75
CA ALA A 281 2.67 -3.54 14.47
C ALA A 281 2.95 -5.03 14.70
N GLU A 282 3.49 -5.73 13.69
CA GLU A 282 3.90 -7.13 13.80
C GLU A 282 5.06 -7.31 14.78
N PHE A 283 6.10 -6.48 14.69
CA PHE A 283 7.23 -6.50 15.63
C PHE A 283 6.76 -6.36 17.08
N PHE A 284 5.95 -5.35 17.39
CA PHE A 284 5.46 -5.16 18.75
C PHE A 284 4.49 -6.25 19.19
N ARG A 285 3.65 -6.79 18.31
CA ARG A 285 2.78 -7.93 18.62
C ARG A 285 3.59 -9.19 18.97
N ASP A 286 4.72 -9.40 18.32
CA ASP A 286 5.59 -10.55 18.56
C ASP A 286 6.34 -10.45 19.89
N VAL A 287 6.67 -9.22 20.32
CA VAL A 287 7.28 -8.94 21.63
C VAL A 287 6.21 -8.93 22.73
N LEU A 288 5.08 -8.31 22.45
CA LEU A 288 4.04 -7.98 23.41
C LEU A 288 2.72 -8.55 22.92
N LYS A 289 2.45 -9.79 23.36
CA LYS A 289 1.31 -10.56 22.87
C LYS A 289 0.01 -9.98 23.44
N PRO A 290 -0.96 -9.60 22.59
CA PRO A 290 -2.26 -9.20 23.08
C PRO A 290 -2.93 -10.38 23.81
N LEU A 291 -3.58 -10.13 24.94
CA LEU A 291 -4.17 -11.18 25.78
C LEU A 291 -5.24 -12.03 25.04
N SER A 292 -5.79 -11.59 23.90
CA SER A 292 -6.89 -12.23 23.13
C SER A 292 -8.18 -12.37 23.97
N ASN A 293 -9.40 -12.17 23.49
CA ASN A 293 -9.91 -11.67 22.22
C ASN A 293 -10.36 -10.21 22.39
N VAL A 294 -10.40 -9.44 21.30
CA VAL A 294 -11.24 -8.24 21.24
C VAL A 294 -12.62 -8.65 21.71
N ALA A 295 -13.02 -8.18 22.89
CA ALA A 295 -14.36 -8.33 23.41
C ALA A 295 -15.28 -7.45 22.55
N ALA A 296 -15.64 -7.96 21.39
CA ALA A 296 -16.80 -7.48 20.68
C ALA A 296 -17.51 -8.75 20.24
N PRO A 297 -18.63 -9.09 20.88
CA PRO A 297 -19.42 -10.20 20.43
C PRO A 297 -19.71 -10.00 18.94
N ASN A 298 -19.60 -11.06 18.13
CA ASN A 298 -20.34 -11.13 16.87
C ASN A 298 -21.86 -11.26 17.14
N GLU A 299 -22.35 -10.75 18.27
CA GLU A 299 -23.76 -10.78 18.63
C GLU A 299 -24.44 -9.83 17.66
N LEU A 300 -24.97 -10.44 16.61
CA LEU A 300 -26.27 -10.13 16.05
C LEU A 300 -27.09 -9.47 17.14
N PHE A 301 -27.66 -8.30 16.85
CA PHE A 301 -28.64 -7.66 17.71
C PHE A 301 -29.60 -8.72 18.26
N ALA A 302 -29.44 -9.11 19.53
CA ALA A 302 -30.27 -10.15 20.10
C ALA A 302 -31.70 -9.61 20.08
N GLY A 303 -32.58 -10.27 19.33
CA GLY A 303 -33.98 -9.87 19.24
C GLY A 303 -34.31 -8.79 18.21
N TRP A 304 -33.62 -8.70 17.07
CA TRP A 304 -34.12 -7.94 15.92
C TRP A 304 -34.29 -8.84 14.68
N HIS A 305 -35.44 -8.75 14.02
CA HIS A 305 -35.72 -9.43 12.76
C HIS A 305 -35.55 -8.46 11.59
N MET A 306 -34.68 -8.84 10.65
CA MET A 306 -34.49 -8.11 9.41
C MET A 306 -35.35 -8.71 8.30
N ARG A 307 -36.07 -7.86 7.58
CA ARG A 307 -36.77 -8.21 6.34
C ARG A 307 -36.45 -7.21 5.24
N THR A 308 -36.37 -7.71 4.02
CA THR A 308 -36.12 -6.93 2.82
C THR A 308 -37.36 -6.97 1.94
N GLU A 309 -37.87 -5.80 1.57
CA GLU A 309 -39.10 -5.64 0.80
C GLU A 309 -38.82 -4.74 -0.42
N PRO A 310 -39.38 -5.03 -1.60
CA PRO A 310 -39.34 -4.10 -2.72
C PRO A 310 -40.00 -2.76 -2.31
N ALA A 311 -39.35 -1.64 -2.64
CA ALA A 311 -39.90 -0.32 -2.37
C ALA A 311 -40.36 0.35 -3.66
N VAL A 312 -41.47 1.09 -3.58
CA VAL A 312 -41.98 1.86 -4.72
C VAL A 312 -41.16 3.14 -4.86
N VAL A 313 -40.62 3.39 -6.05
CA VAL A 313 -39.99 4.66 -6.38
C VAL A 313 -41.07 5.74 -6.44
N SER A 314 -41.06 6.66 -5.48
CA SER A 314 -42.15 7.63 -5.29
C SER A 314 -41.77 9.08 -5.58
N ARG A 315 -40.47 9.42 -5.55
CA ARG A 315 -39.96 10.76 -5.85
C ARG A 315 -38.53 10.71 -6.41
N PRO A 316 -38.11 11.72 -7.19
CA PRO A 316 -36.70 11.89 -7.54
C PRO A 316 -35.87 12.24 -6.29
N VAL A 317 -34.59 11.87 -6.33
CA VAL A 317 -33.60 12.11 -5.27
C VAL A 317 -32.73 13.30 -5.66
N SER A 318 -32.53 14.24 -4.73
CA SER A 318 -31.75 15.46 -4.93
C SER A 318 -30.31 15.33 -4.38
N GLN A 319 -29.48 16.35 -4.61
CA GLN A 319 -28.16 16.41 -3.99
C GLN A 319 -28.23 16.66 -2.47
N GLU A 320 -29.29 17.33 -2.00
CA GLU A 320 -29.52 17.57 -0.56
C GLU A 320 -29.79 16.26 0.18
N ASP A 321 -30.52 15.34 -0.46
CA ASP A 321 -30.73 13.97 0.04
C ASP A 321 -29.40 13.22 0.24
N MET A 322 -28.33 13.57 -0.50
CA MET A 322 -26.99 12.99 -0.34
C MET A 322 -26.17 13.66 0.77
N ALA A 323 -26.49 14.90 1.11
CA ALA A 323 -25.73 15.69 2.08
C ALA A 323 -26.10 15.35 3.53
N ASN A 324 -27.37 15.01 3.77
CA ASN A 324 -27.87 14.65 5.10
C ASN A 324 -27.54 13.20 5.44
N LYS A 325 -26.30 12.96 5.89
CA LYS A 325 -25.84 11.63 6.32
C LYS A 325 -26.08 11.31 7.79
N VAL A 326 -26.55 12.27 8.58
CA VAL A 326 -26.85 12.09 10.00
C VAL A 326 -28.25 12.65 10.27
N THR A 327 -29.12 11.85 10.87
CA THR A 327 -30.54 12.20 11.08
C THR A 327 -31.02 11.86 12.49
N GLY A 328 -31.87 12.70 13.08
CA GLY A 328 -32.46 12.45 14.41
C GLY A 328 -31.50 12.60 15.58
N CYS A 329 -30.27 13.07 15.34
CA CYS A 329 -29.21 13.21 16.33
C CYS A 329 -29.16 14.63 16.92
N ASP A 330 -30.24 15.07 17.56
CA ASP A 330 -30.29 16.37 18.24
C ASP A 330 -29.22 16.49 19.35
N ALA A 331 -28.68 15.35 19.81
CA ALA A 331 -27.60 15.21 20.77
C ALA A 331 -26.20 15.63 20.27
N GLY A 332 -26.08 16.25 19.09
CA GLY A 332 -24.80 16.78 18.61
C GLY A 332 -23.84 15.71 18.07
N VAL A 333 -24.39 14.59 17.57
CA VAL A 333 -23.61 13.60 16.82
C VAL A 333 -23.45 14.09 15.38
N THR A 334 -22.22 14.18 14.90
CA THR A 334 -21.87 14.67 13.56
C THR A 334 -20.95 13.71 12.82
N LEU A 335 -20.96 13.82 11.49
CA LEU A 335 -20.02 13.13 10.63
C LEU A 335 -18.82 14.05 10.36
N GLU A 336 -17.64 13.66 10.81
CA GLU A 336 -16.43 14.45 10.69
C GLU A 336 -15.50 13.87 9.62
N ASN A 337 -14.87 14.77 8.85
CA ASN A 337 -13.92 14.42 7.79
C ASN A 337 -12.52 14.95 8.14
N MET A 338 -11.58 14.05 8.42
CA MET A 338 -10.18 14.40 8.72
C MET A 338 -9.26 13.76 7.68
N GLY A 339 -9.00 14.50 6.60
CA GLY A 339 -8.21 14.02 5.47
C GLY A 339 -8.90 12.85 4.76
N SER A 340 -8.30 11.66 4.79
CA SER A 340 -8.87 10.44 4.19
C SER A 340 -9.76 9.64 5.14
N ARG A 341 -9.92 10.09 6.39
CA ARG A 341 -10.72 9.39 7.41
C ARG A 341 -12.05 10.07 7.61
N VAL A 342 -13.09 9.24 7.70
CA VAL A 342 -14.47 9.67 7.97
C VAL A 342 -14.93 8.91 9.20
N PHE A 343 -15.37 9.63 10.22
CA PHE A 343 -15.83 9.03 11.47
C PHE A 343 -17.06 9.76 12.01
N LEU A 344 -17.84 9.06 12.81
CA LEU A 344 -18.92 9.64 13.58
C LEU A 344 -18.37 10.17 14.90
N GLN A 345 -18.79 11.35 15.33
CA GLN A 345 -18.34 11.97 16.58
C GLN A 345 -19.53 12.50 17.37
N SER A 346 -19.51 12.33 18.68
CA SER A 346 -20.31 13.12 19.62
C SER A 346 -19.40 14.10 20.37
N ALA A 347 -19.89 15.30 20.65
CA ALA A 347 -19.17 16.26 21.50
C ALA A 347 -19.52 16.11 22.99
N SER A 348 -20.65 15.48 23.32
CA SER A 348 -21.14 15.35 24.70
C SER A 348 -22.01 14.09 24.87
N PRO A 349 -21.48 12.99 25.43
CA PRO A 349 -20.08 12.81 25.82
C PRO A 349 -19.15 12.72 24.60
N ASP A 350 -17.88 13.12 24.75
CA ASP A 350 -16.91 13.06 23.64
C ASP A 350 -16.55 11.59 23.33
N TRP A 351 -17.00 11.11 22.17
CA TRP A 351 -16.57 9.84 21.61
C TRP A 351 -16.49 9.92 20.09
N ARG A 352 -15.68 9.05 19.48
CA ARG A 352 -15.57 8.89 18.02
C ARG A 352 -15.65 7.43 17.62
N PHE A 353 -16.42 7.16 16.58
CA PHE A 353 -16.54 5.85 15.97
C PHE A 353 -16.08 5.89 14.51
N GLU A 354 -15.02 5.15 14.19
CA GLU A 354 -14.49 4.97 12.84
C GLU A 354 -14.84 3.56 12.35
N PRO A 355 -15.78 3.40 11.40
CA PRO A 355 -16.08 2.09 10.85
C PRO A 355 -14.98 1.62 9.90
N GLY A 356 -14.85 0.30 9.73
CA GLY A 356 -13.90 -0.30 8.80
C GLY A 356 -14.28 -0.11 7.32
N LEU A 357 -15.48 0.39 7.04
CA LEU A 357 -16.03 0.69 5.72
C LEU A 357 -16.63 2.11 5.71
N PRO A 358 -16.78 2.76 4.54
CA PRO A 358 -17.33 4.11 4.46
C PRO A 358 -18.71 4.23 5.12
N ILE A 359 -18.93 5.33 5.85
CA ILE A 359 -20.25 5.67 6.40
C ILE A 359 -21.15 6.13 5.27
N ASP A 360 -22.26 5.41 5.14
CA ASP A 360 -23.35 5.76 4.26
C ASP A 360 -24.27 6.75 4.98
N HIS A 361 -24.81 6.33 6.13
CA HIS A 361 -25.74 7.11 6.95
C HIS A 361 -25.64 6.76 8.44
N ALA A 362 -26.05 7.68 9.31
CA ALA A 362 -26.22 7.46 10.74
C ALA A 362 -27.57 8.02 11.22
N VAL A 363 -28.23 7.31 12.13
CA VAL A 363 -29.50 7.74 12.72
C VAL A 363 -29.50 7.55 14.22
N CYS A 364 -29.96 8.56 14.96
CA CYS A 364 -30.19 8.46 16.40
C CYS A 364 -31.66 8.20 16.69
N GLN A 365 -31.92 7.26 17.59
CA GLN A 365 -33.25 6.89 18.04
C GLN A 365 -33.21 6.53 19.52
N GLY A 366 -33.87 7.35 20.35
CA GLY A 366 -33.76 7.24 21.80
C GLY A 366 -32.29 7.34 22.23
N ASP A 367 -31.83 6.37 23.03
CA ASP A 367 -30.46 6.31 23.54
C ASP A 367 -29.53 5.48 22.63
N SER A 368 -29.92 5.23 21.38
CA SER A 368 -29.14 4.44 20.41
C SER A 368 -28.76 5.23 19.18
N VAL A 369 -27.54 5.01 18.70
CA VAL A 369 -26.99 5.52 17.45
C VAL A 369 -26.75 4.34 16.52
N TYR A 370 -27.41 4.35 15.37
CA TYR A 370 -27.29 3.33 14.34
C TYR A 370 -26.46 3.87 13.19
N VAL A 371 -25.40 3.16 12.82
CA VAL A 371 -24.47 3.56 11.76
C VAL A 371 -24.51 2.53 10.66
N VAL A 372 -24.86 2.95 9.46
CA VAL A 372 -24.75 2.11 8.28
C VAL A 372 -23.46 2.41 7.54
N SER A 373 -22.64 1.37 7.46
CA SER A 373 -21.34 1.41 6.81
C SER A 373 -21.24 0.32 5.76
N GLY A 374 -20.71 0.64 4.59
CA GLY A 374 -20.61 -0.38 3.55
C GLY A 374 -20.32 0.07 2.14
N VAL A 375 -20.23 -0.96 1.30
CA VAL A 375 -20.32 -0.89 -0.16
C VAL A 375 -21.36 -1.93 -0.57
N LEU A 376 -22.01 -1.81 -1.73
CA LEU A 376 -23.16 -2.64 -2.16
C LEU A 376 -23.13 -4.13 -1.77
N SER A 377 -21.99 -4.81 -1.84
CA SER A 377 -21.85 -6.24 -1.53
C SER A 377 -21.57 -6.55 -0.05
N ARG A 378 -21.31 -5.53 0.77
CA ARG A 378 -20.87 -5.57 2.16
C ARG A 378 -21.40 -4.35 2.91
N THR A 379 -22.68 -4.39 3.26
CA THR A 379 -23.32 -3.36 4.07
C THR A 379 -23.57 -3.89 5.46
N PHE A 380 -23.30 -3.05 6.47
CA PHE A 380 -23.45 -3.39 7.86
C PHE A 380 -24.17 -2.28 8.61
N LEU A 381 -24.90 -2.68 9.64
CA LEU A 381 -25.52 -1.80 10.61
C LEU A 381 -24.79 -2.02 11.94
N ASP A 382 -24.10 -1.00 12.41
CA ASP A 382 -23.49 -0.96 13.74
C ASP A 382 -24.43 -0.21 14.69
N GLN A 383 -24.53 -0.64 15.95
CA GLN A 383 -25.25 0.09 17.00
C GLN A 383 -24.29 0.49 18.10
N LEU A 384 -24.42 1.75 18.50
CA LEU A 384 -23.80 2.34 19.66
C LEU A 384 -24.87 2.89 20.61
N SER A 385 -24.57 2.99 21.90
CA SER A 385 -25.35 3.84 22.79
C SER A 385 -25.05 5.32 22.52
N ILE A 386 -25.88 6.22 23.03
CA ILE A 386 -25.66 7.66 22.93
C ILE A 386 -24.38 8.10 23.68
N GLU A 387 -23.96 7.33 24.68
CA GLU A 387 -22.71 7.48 25.40
C GLU A 387 -21.48 6.98 24.62
N GLY A 388 -21.70 6.30 23.49
CA GLY A 388 -20.66 5.78 22.62
C GLY A 388 -20.27 4.33 22.88
N ASP A 389 -21.00 3.60 23.74
CA ASP A 389 -20.72 2.19 23.99
C ASP A 389 -21.12 1.34 22.79
N TYR A 390 -20.22 0.49 22.31
CA TYR A 390 -20.50 -0.38 21.16
C TYR A 390 -21.39 -1.56 21.59
N VAL A 391 -22.57 -1.66 20.98
CA VAL A 391 -23.58 -2.69 21.34
C VAL A 391 -23.46 -3.92 20.45
N GLY A 392 -23.44 -3.75 19.13
CA GLY A 392 -23.53 -4.89 18.21
C GLY A 392 -23.48 -4.52 16.73
N ARG A 393 -23.52 -5.54 15.87
CA ARG A 393 -23.50 -5.36 14.40
C ARG A 393 -24.35 -6.41 13.70
N GLN A 394 -25.05 -5.95 12.66
CA GLN A 394 -25.80 -6.78 11.72
C GLN A 394 -25.18 -6.64 10.34
N LYS A 395 -24.95 -7.76 9.65
CA LYS A 395 -24.74 -7.72 8.20
C LYS A 395 -26.09 -7.51 7.52
N LEU A 396 -26.19 -6.49 6.68
CA LEU A 396 -27.36 -6.26 5.84
C LEU A 396 -27.16 -7.03 4.55
N ASP A 397 -28.08 -7.95 4.24
CA ASP A 397 -28.09 -8.62 2.95
C ASP A 397 -28.90 -7.77 1.97
N VAL A 398 -28.20 -7.06 1.11
CA VAL A 398 -28.77 -6.11 0.15
C VAL A 398 -28.90 -6.75 -1.25
N MET A 399 -28.56 -8.04 -1.41
CA MET A 399 -28.62 -8.70 -2.71
C MET A 399 -30.08 -8.94 -3.14
N HIS A 400 -30.57 -8.07 -4.03
CA HIS A 400 -31.82 -8.24 -4.77
C HIS A 400 -31.51 -8.61 -6.22
N GLU A 401 -32.33 -9.46 -6.85
CA GLU A 401 -32.14 -9.93 -8.25
C GLU A 401 -31.89 -8.81 -9.28
N SER A 402 -32.41 -7.61 -9.04
CA SER A 402 -32.22 -6.44 -9.90
C SER A 402 -30.80 -5.87 -9.82
N ILE A 403 -30.15 -5.97 -8.66
CA ILE A 403 -28.78 -5.51 -8.41
C ILE A 403 -27.77 -6.50 -9.01
N GLU A 404 -28.05 -7.80 -8.95
CA GLU A 404 -27.21 -8.83 -9.56
C GLU A 404 -27.08 -8.67 -11.08
N ARG A 405 -28.16 -8.22 -11.74
CA ARG A 405 -28.19 -8.01 -13.19
C ARG A 405 -27.43 -6.77 -13.64
N ASN A 406 -27.15 -5.81 -12.77
CA ASN A 406 -26.40 -4.60 -13.13
C ASN A 406 -25.52 -4.10 -11.96
N PRO A 407 -24.26 -4.56 -11.86
CA PRO A 407 -23.37 -4.23 -10.74
C PRO A 407 -22.87 -2.78 -10.74
N ARG A 408 -23.31 -1.94 -11.69
CA ARG A 408 -22.90 -0.54 -11.82
C ARG A 408 -23.82 0.45 -11.13
N PHE A 409 -24.82 -0.03 -10.38
CA PHE A 409 -25.69 0.86 -9.62
C PHE A 409 -24.91 1.67 -8.59
N LYS A 410 -25.31 2.93 -8.47
CA LYS A 410 -25.08 3.76 -7.30
C LYS A 410 -26.35 3.74 -6.46
N TYR A 411 -26.24 4.00 -5.17
CA TYR A 411 -27.41 4.06 -4.31
C TYR A 411 -27.33 5.25 -3.35
N ILE A 412 -28.50 5.70 -2.92
CA ILE A 412 -28.70 6.66 -1.84
C ILE A 412 -29.62 5.99 -0.83
N SER A 413 -29.27 6.06 0.45
CA SER A 413 -30.07 5.50 1.53
C SER A 413 -30.81 6.59 2.30
N HIS A 414 -32.01 6.25 2.75
CA HIS A 414 -32.86 7.08 3.58
C HIS A 414 -33.27 6.27 4.79
N PHE A 415 -33.07 6.82 5.97
CA PHE A 415 -33.41 6.17 7.23
C PHE A 415 -34.64 6.80 7.85
N SER A 416 -35.49 5.95 8.39
CA SER A 416 -36.57 6.34 9.28
C SER A 416 -36.56 5.41 10.49
N ALA A 417 -36.85 5.97 11.64
CA ALA A 417 -36.88 5.25 12.90
C ALA A 417 -38.17 5.58 13.64
N ASP A 418 -38.93 4.55 13.99
CA ASP A 418 -40.11 4.59 14.87
C ASP A 418 -39.80 3.76 16.13
N ALA A 419 -40.51 3.97 17.24
CA ALA A 419 -40.22 3.39 18.56
C ALA A 419 -39.74 1.92 18.55
N ASP A 420 -40.36 1.04 17.76
CA ASP A 420 -40.04 -0.41 17.69
C ASP A 420 -39.50 -0.86 16.31
N ARG A 421 -39.23 0.08 15.40
CA ARG A 421 -38.97 -0.23 13.99
C ARG A 421 -37.97 0.73 13.37
N LEU A 422 -36.89 0.18 12.82
CA LEU A 422 -35.92 0.92 12.02
C LEU A 422 -36.12 0.53 10.55
N SER A 423 -36.23 1.50 9.66
CA SER A 423 -36.35 1.22 8.22
C SER A 423 -35.38 2.05 7.40
N MET A 424 -34.66 1.35 6.52
CA MET A 424 -33.75 1.93 5.55
C MET A 424 -34.32 1.71 4.16
N ARG A 425 -34.61 2.78 3.45
CA ARG A 425 -34.90 2.73 2.02
C ARG A 425 -33.61 2.98 1.25
N MET A 426 -33.29 2.12 0.29
CA MET A 426 -32.15 2.29 -0.63
C MET A 426 -32.70 2.51 -2.03
N ASP A 427 -32.43 3.68 -2.60
CA ASP A 427 -32.83 4.05 -3.96
C ASP A 427 -31.64 3.86 -4.91
N PHE A 428 -31.77 2.98 -5.90
CA PHE A 428 -30.72 2.60 -6.84
C PHE A 428 -30.83 3.35 -8.15
N MET A 429 -29.70 3.81 -8.67
CA MET A 429 -29.63 4.69 -9.82
C MET A 429 -28.34 4.51 -10.62
N SER A 430 -28.40 4.70 -11.94
CA SER A 430 -27.23 4.62 -12.81
C SER A 430 -26.26 5.80 -12.64
N ARG A 431 -26.72 6.96 -12.15
CA ARG A 431 -25.91 8.17 -11.92
C ARG A 431 -26.40 8.90 -10.67
N PHE A 432 -25.47 9.56 -9.95
CA PHE A 432 -25.85 10.44 -8.84
C PHE A 432 -26.52 11.72 -9.38
N PRO A 433 -27.46 12.31 -8.63
CA PRO A 433 -28.07 13.59 -8.98
C PRO A 433 -27.03 14.72 -9.01
N SER A 434 -27.28 15.73 -9.83
CA SER A 434 -26.54 17.00 -9.82
C SER A 434 -27.39 18.10 -9.18
N ALA A 435 -26.76 19.22 -8.79
CA ALA A 435 -27.43 20.34 -8.13
C ALA A 435 -28.73 20.76 -8.82
N ASP A 436 -28.72 20.83 -10.16
CA ASP A 436 -29.86 21.28 -10.96
C ASP A 436 -30.68 20.13 -11.57
N SER A 437 -30.32 18.87 -11.29
CA SER A 437 -30.96 17.70 -11.91
C SER A 437 -31.14 16.57 -10.89
N PRO A 438 -32.29 16.55 -10.19
CA PRO A 438 -32.72 15.41 -9.40
C PRO A 438 -32.81 14.16 -10.28
N ALA A 439 -32.34 13.03 -9.75
CA ALA A 439 -32.32 11.76 -10.49
C ALA A 439 -33.46 10.86 -10.03
N MET A 440 -34.17 10.25 -10.99
CA MET A 440 -35.19 9.25 -10.66
C MET A 440 -34.52 7.90 -10.40
N PRO A 441 -34.77 7.25 -9.25
CA PRO A 441 -34.29 5.89 -9.00
C PRO A 441 -34.89 4.91 -10.01
N GLU A 442 -34.08 3.94 -10.45
CA GLU A 442 -34.52 2.85 -11.34
C GLU A 442 -35.24 1.75 -10.55
N THR A 443 -34.80 1.52 -9.33
CA THR A 443 -35.41 0.58 -8.39
C THR A 443 -35.14 1.03 -6.97
N ALA A 444 -35.93 0.53 -6.02
CA ALA A 444 -35.75 0.82 -4.61
C ALA A 444 -35.99 -0.43 -3.76
N LEU A 445 -35.24 -0.53 -2.67
CA LEU A 445 -35.36 -1.58 -1.67
C LEU A 445 -35.69 -0.94 -0.33
N LYS A 446 -36.56 -1.55 0.46
CA LYS A 446 -36.77 -1.20 1.86
C LYS A 446 -36.26 -2.34 2.73
N ILE A 447 -35.27 -2.05 3.55
CA ILE A 447 -34.81 -2.92 4.63
C ILE A 447 -35.52 -2.48 5.90
N VAL A 448 -36.14 -3.40 6.60
CA VAL A 448 -36.83 -3.14 7.84
C VAL A 448 -36.21 -4.02 8.91
N LEU A 449 -35.81 -3.41 10.01
CA LEU A 449 -35.44 -4.09 11.24
C LEU A 449 -36.55 -3.85 12.27
N GLU A 450 -37.07 -4.92 12.85
CA GLU A 450 -38.12 -4.88 13.88
C GLU A 450 -37.65 -5.64 15.11
N ALA A 451 -37.92 -5.10 16.30
CA ALA A 451 -37.67 -5.83 17.54
C ALA A 451 -38.51 -7.12 17.57
N ALA A 452 -37.89 -8.24 17.92
CA ALA A 452 -38.55 -9.50 18.20
C ALA A 452 -39.43 -9.30 19.44
N ARG A 453 -40.75 -9.41 19.24
CA ARG A 453 -41.74 -9.28 20.31
C ARG A 453 -41.83 -10.52 21.17
#